data_AF-A0A381XWC3-F1
#
_entry.id   AF-A0A381XWC3-F1
#
_cell.length_a   1.000
_cell.length_b   1.000
_cell.length_c   1.000
_cell.angle_alpha   90.00
_cell.angle_beta   90.00
_cell.angle_gamma   90.00
#
_symmetry.space_group_name_H-M   'P 1'
#
loop_
_entity.id
_entity.type
_entity.pdbx_description
1 polymer ?
#
loop_
_entity_poly.entity_id
_entity_poly.type
_entity_poly.pdbx_seq_one_letter_code
_entity_poly.pdbx_strand_id
1 'polypeptide(L)'
;MSNWVNVGTTVDLKPGEAKVVEVDGTDVALFNLDGEYYALEDVCTHDGAEIASGCILGDVIECPRHGARFSIRTGEVLAPPAYEPLHVFPVDIREGLVRVRDDRWD
;
A
#
# COMPACT_ATOMS: atom_id res chain seq x y z
N MET A 1 -17.65 2.64 -10.98
CA MET A 1 -17.33 1.19 -11.13
C MET A 1 -15.94 1.03 -11.69
N SER A 2 -14.99 0.89 -10.78
CA SER A 2 -13.59 0.64 -11.08
C SER A 2 -13.34 -0.86 -11.29
N ASN A 3 -12.36 -1.18 -12.13
CA ASN A 3 -12.04 -2.56 -12.47
C ASN A 3 -10.93 -3.12 -11.56
N TRP A 4 -10.85 -4.44 -11.46
CA TRP A 4 -9.70 -5.10 -10.87
C TRP A 4 -8.51 -5.05 -11.84
N VAL A 5 -7.37 -4.55 -11.37
CA VAL A 5 -6.11 -4.49 -12.10
C VAL A 5 -5.19 -5.60 -11.59
N ASN A 6 -4.60 -6.37 -12.51
CA ASN A 6 -3.58 -7.37 -12.16
C ASN A 6 -2.24 -6.66 -11.94
N VAL A 7 -1.70 -6.76 -10.73
CA VAL A 7 -0.48 -6.04 -10.32
C VAL A 7 0.73 -6.97 -10.10
N GLY A 8 0.56 -8.25 -10.47
CA GLY A 8 1.59 -9.28 -10.42
C GLY A 8 1.07 -10.59 -9.85
N THR A 9 2.01 -11.41 -9.41
CA THR A 9 1.76 -12.71 -8.79
C THR A 9 2.23 -12.74 -7.34
N THR A 10 1.73 -13.72 -6.60
CA THR A 10 2.12 -13.96 -5.19
C THR A 10 3.59 -14.32 -5.01
N VAL A 11 4.33 -14.65 -6.07
CA VAL A 11 5.78 -14.94 -5.98
C VAL A 11 6.66 -13.74 -6.34
N ASP A 12 6.08 -12.66 -6.86
CA ASP A 12 6.82 -11.47 -7.28
C ASP A 12 7.27 -10.59 -6.09
N LEU A 13 6.62 -10.76 -4.93
CA LEU A 13 6.85 -9.95 -3.73
C LEU A 13 6.94 -10.87 -2.52
N LYS A 14 8.11 -10.96 -1.89
CA LYS A 14 8.34 -11.86 -0.76
C LYS A 14 7.76 -11.27 0.55
N PRO A 15 7.53 -12.12 1.57
CA PRO A 15 7.17 -11.63 2.90
C PRO A 15 8.13 -10.55 3.42
N GLY A 16 7.57 -9.45 3.93
CA GLY A 16 8.30 -8.30 4.45
C GLY A 16 8.75 -7.29 3.38
N GLU A 17 8.41 -7.50 2.11
CA GLU A 17 8.73 -6.57 1.02
C GLU A 17 7.51 -5.71 0.63
N ALA A 18 7.80 -4.57 0.00
CA ALA A 18 6.82 -3.73 -0.68
C ALA A 18 7.27 -3.45 -2.12
N LYS A 19 6.31 -3.15 -3.00
CA LYS A 19 6.57 -2.62 -4.34
C LYS A 19 5.50 -1.61 -4.75
N VAL A 20 5.87 -0.67 -5.62
CA VAL A 20 4.93 0.26 -6.24
C VAL A 20 4.28 -0.39 -7.46
N VAL A 21 2.97 -0.23 -7.59
CA VAL A 21 2.18 -0.68 -8.74
C VAL A 21 1.21 0.42 -9.18
N GLU A 22 0.94 0.50 -10.48
CA GLU A 22 -0.02 1.46 -11.02
C GLU A 22 -1.42 0.82 -11.09
N VAL A 23 -2.42 1.51 -10.56
CA VAL A 23 -3.85 1.12 -10.60
C VAL A 23 -4.66 2.30 -11.08
N ASP A 24 -5.18 2.23 -12.31
CA ASP A 24 -5.99 3.30 -12.93
C ASP A 24 -5.34 4.70 -12.85
N GLY A 25 -4.01 4.77 -13.00
CA GLY A 25 -3.23 6.01 -12.93
C GLY A 25 -2.87 6.49 -11.51
N THR A 26 -3.14 5.68 -10.49
CA THR A 26 -2.74 5.91 -9.10
C THR A 26 -1.56 5.01 -8.73
N ASP A 27 -0.55 5.57 -8.09
CA ASP A 27 0.55 4.81 -7.50
C ASP A 27 0.12 4.18 -6.17
N VAL A 28 0.28 2.86 -6.09
CA VAL A 28 -0.15 2.03 -4.95
C VAL A 28 1.04 1.27 -4.40
N ALA A 29 1.27 1.40 -3.10
CA ALA A 29 2.23 0.61 -2.34
C ALA A 29 1.58 -0.75 -2.01
N LEU A 30 2.04 -1.81 -2.67
CA LEU A 30 1.64 -3.18 -2.39
C LEU A 30 2.64 -3.81 -1.40
N PHE A 31 2.13 -4.27 -0.27
CA PHE A 31 2.90 -4.94 0.79
C PHE A 31 2.57 -6.42 0.85
N ASN A 32 3.55 -7.24 1.22
CA ASN A 32 3.34 -8.63 1.63
C ASN A 32 3.74 -8.80 3.09
N LEU A 33 2.75 -8.95 3.99
CA LEU A 33 2.95 -9.25 5.40
C LEU A 33 2.72 -10.74 5.64
N ASP A 34 3.80 -11.53 5.60
CA ASP A 34 3.78 -12.98 5.88
C ASP A 34 2.75 -13.78 5.05
N GLY A 35 2.60 -13.42 3.78
CA GLY A 35 1.68 -14.03 2.82
C GLY A 35 0.34 -13.31 2.69
N GLU A 36 0.04 -12.35 3.55
CA GLU A 36 -1.13 -11.47 3.42
C GLU A 36 -0.77 -10.20 2.66
N TYR A 37 -1.59 -9.83 1.68
CA TYR A 37 -1.32 -8.67 0.82
C TYR A 37 -2.17 -7.47 1.21
N TYR A 38 -1.52 -6.31 1.24
CA TYR A 38 -2.14 -5.02 1.57
C TYR A 38 -1.76 -3.99 0.51
N ALA A 39 -2.67 -3.09 0.20
CA ALA A 39 -2.46 -2.05 -0.81
C ALA A 39 -2.85 -0.69 -0.23
N LEU A 40 -1.90 0.24 -0.18
CA LEU A 40 -2.10 1.61 0.27
C LEU A 40 -1.77 2.60 -0.83
N GLU A 41 -2.35 3.79 -0.81
CA GLU A 41 -1.89 4.88 -1.68
C GLU A 41 -0.44 5.22 -1.38
N ASP A 42 0.38 5.28 -2.43
CA ASP A 42 1.82 5.49 -2.29
C ASP A 42 2.19 6.97 -2.14
N VAL A 43 1.36 7.72 -1.41
CA VAL A 43 1.49 9.17 -1.24
C VAL A 43 1.24 9.51 0.21
N CYS A 44 2.31 9.82 0.94
CA CYS A 44 2.24 10.23 2.33
C CYS A 44 1.35 11.47 2.49
N THR A 45 0.29 11.34 3.28
CA THR A 45 -0.71 12.41 3.52
C THR A 45 -0.14 13.66 4.20
N HIS A 46 1.08 13.61 4.73
CA HIS A 46 1.74 14.78 5.31
C HIS A 46 2.25 15.77 4.23
N ASP A 47 3.00 15.27 3.23
CA ASP A 47 3.75 16.13 2.29
C ASP A 47 4.05 15.43 0.93
N GLY A 48 3.22 14.45 0.56
CA GLY A 48 3.21 13.82 -0.76
C GLY A 48 4.43 12.96 -1.09
N ALA A 49 5.16 12.46 -0.10
CA ALA A 49 6.29 11.57 -0.32
C ALA A 49 5.83 10.15 -0.64
N GLU A 50 6.53 9.46 -1.55
CA GLU A 50 6.41 8.01 -1.74
C GLU A 50 6.66 7.27 -0.41
N ILE A 51 5.78 6.35 -0.02
CA ILE A 51 5.90 5.59 1.24
C ILE A 51 6.54 4.23 1.04
N ALA A 52 6.43 3.63 -0.16
CA ALA A 52 6.93 2.30 -0.45
C ALA A 52 8.46 2.19 -0.36
N SER A 53 9.18 3.30 -0.60
CA SER A 53 10.63 3.43 -0.34
C SER A 53 10.99 3.64 1.14
N GLY A 54 10.01 3.63 2.03
CA GLY A 54 10.15 3.71 3.47
C GLY A 54 10.64 2.42 4.15
N CYS A 55 10.64 2.44 5.48
CA CYS A 55 11.04 1.29 6.29
C CYS A 55 9.81 0.54 6.84
N ILE A 56 9.74 -0.76 6.61
CA ILE A 56 8.72 -1.64 7.19
C ILE A 56 9.17 -2.08 8.58
N LEU A 57 8.38 -1.74 9.59
CA LEU A 57 8.60 -2.05 11.00
C LEU A 57 7.45 -2.94 11.49
N GLY A 58 7.52 -4.24 11.22
CA GLY A 58 6.41 -5.15 11.48
C GLY A 58 5.26 -4.91 10.50
N ASP A 59 4.12 -4.43 10.99
CA ASP A 59 2.95 -4.05 10.20
C ASP A 59 2.79 -2.52 10.04
N VAL A 60 3.88 -1.79 10.26
CA VAL A 60 3.94 -0.32 10.15
C VAL A 60 4.88 0.08 9.01
N ILE A 61 4.44 1.02 8.18
CA ILE A 61 5.32 1.68 7.20
C ILE A 61 5.71 3.06 7.72
N GLU A 62 7.02 3.30 7.85
CA GLU A 62 7.59 4.61 8.20
C GLU A 62 7.99 5.35 6.91
N CYS A 63 7.38 6.51 6.69
CA CYS A 63 7.66 7.38 5.56
C CYS A 63 9.12 7.87 5.60
N PRO A 64 9.89 7.70 4.50
CA PRO A 64 11.33 7.97 4.49
C PRO A 64 11.68 9.45 4.61
N ARG A 65 10.73 10.36 4.38
CA ARG A 65 10.99 11.82 4.37
C ARG A 65 11.04 12.42 5.78
N HIS A 66 9.96 12.29 6.54
CA HIS A 66 9.80 12.96 7.86
C HIS A 66 9.42 11.99 8.99
N GLY A 67 9.36 10.69 8.73
CA GLY A 67 9.12 9.67 9.77
C GLY A 67 7.66 9.49 10.20
N ALA A 68 6.69 10.01 9.43
CA ALA A 68 5.28 9.68 9.65
C ALA A 68 5.09 8.17 9.56
N ARG A 69 4.26 7.59 10.43
CA ARG A 69 4.02 6.14 10.45
C ARG A 69 2.57 5.83 10.18
N PHE A 70 2.33 4.79 9.40
CA PHE A 70 1.00 4.32 9.05
C PHE A 70 0.88 2.82 9.28
N SER A 71 -0.31 2.36 9.68
CA SER A 71 -0.62 0.94 9.66
C SER A 71 -0.70 0.46 8.21
N ILE A 72 0.05 -0.59 7.87
CA ILE A 72 -0.02 -1.22 6.54
C ILE A 72 -1.41 -1.86 6.32
N ARG A 73 -2.07 -2.28 7.40
CA ARG A 73 -3.36 -2.99 7.33
C ARG A 73 -4.55 -2.06 7.16
N THR A 74 -4.52 -0.91 7.83
CA THR A 74 -5.69 -0.02 7.93
C THR A 74 -5.45 1.37 7.33
N GLY A 75 -4.21 1.71 6.95
CA GLY A 75 -3.85 3.06 6.51
C GLY A 75 -3.83 4.11 7.62
N GLU A 76 -4.24 3.76 8.85
CA GLU A 76 -4.32 4.69 9.98
C GLU A 76 -2.97 5.29 10.34
N VAL A 77 -2.97 6.56 10.71
CA VAL A 77 -1.78 7.24 11.22
C VAL A 77 -1.44 6.73 12.61
N LEU A 78 -0.18 6.32 12.79
CA LEU A 78 0.36 5.83 14.04
C LEU A 78 1.39 6.78 14.67
N ALA A 79 1.99 7.67 13.86
CA ALA A 79 2.90 8.70 14.35
C ALA A 79 2.89 9.95 13.47
N PRO A 80 3.06 11.15 14.06
CA PRO A 80 3.22 12.40 13.32
C PRO A 80 4.46 12.37 12.42
N PRO A 81 4.56 13.24 11.40
CA PRO A 81 3.75 14.44 11.20
C PRO A 81 2.49 14.28 10.33
N ALA A 82 2.13 13.08 9.90
CA ALA A 82 0.83 12.86 9.27
C ALA A 82 -0.31 12.95 10.30
N TYR A 83 -1.51 13.32 9.85
CA TYR A 83 -2.74 13.34 10.66
C TYR A 83 -3.97 12.79 9.91
N GLU A 84 -3.83 12.54 8.60
CA GLU A 84 -4.85 11.92 7.76
C GLU A 84 -4.40 10.51 7.38
N PRO A 85 -5.29 9.51 7.42
CA PRO A 85 -4.94 8.14 7.04
C PRO A 85 -4.65 8.04 5.54
N LEU A 86 -3.86 7.03 5.16
CA LEU A 86 -3.71 6.64 3.76
C LEU A 86 -4.97 5.90 3.29
N HIS A 87 -5.30 6.05 2.01
CA HIS A 87 -6.35 5.24 1.41
C HIS A 87 -5.90 3.77 1.33
N VAL A 88 -6.80 2.84 1.68
CA VAL A 88 -6.58 1.40 1.59
C VAL A 88 -7.34 0.87 0.38
N PHE A 89 -6.64 0.24 -0.55
CA PHE A 89 -7.25 -0.34 -1.73
C PHE A 89 -7.63 -1.81 -1.49
N PRO A 90 -8.81 -2.26 -1.97
CA PRO A 90 -9.14 -3.67 -1.99
C PRO A 90 -8.09 -4.51 -2.73
N VAL A 91 -7.71 -5.63 -2.11
CA VAL A 91 -6.84 -6.65 -2.71
C VAL A 91 -7.61 -7.95 -2.85
N ASP A 92 -7.51 -8.61 -4.00
CA ASP A 92 -8.05 -9.96 -4.22
C ASP A 92 -6.98 -10.86 -4.84
N ILE A 93 -6.89 -12.09 -4.32
CA ILE A 93 -5.95 -13.09 -4.81
C ILE A 93 -6.75 -14.18 -5.52
N ARG A 94 -6.48 -14.38 -6.82
CA ARG A 94 -7.11 -15.44 -7.61
C ARG A 94 -6.04 -16.22 -8.35
N GLU A 95 -5.98 -17.53 -8.08
CA GLU A 95 -5.09 -18.45 -8.80
C GLU A 95 -3.62 -17.98 -8.78
N GLY A 96 -3.19 -17.36 -7.68
CA GLY A 96 -1.83 -16.81 -7.52
C GLY A 96 -1.61 -15.43 -8.13
N LEU A 97 -2.60 -14.84 -8.81
CA LEU A 97 -2.57 -13.43 -9.26
C LEU A 97 -3.00 -12.52 -8.12
N VAL A 98 -2.24 -11.44 -7.91
CA VAL A 98 -2.58 -10.36 -7.00
C VAL A 98 -3.29 -9.26 -7.80
N ARG A 99 -4.48 -8.88 -7.35
CA ARG A 99 -5.32 -7.89 -8.02
C ARG A 99 -5.68 -6.78 -7.05
N VAL A 100 -5.63 -5.54 -7.53
CA VAL A 100 -5.97 -4.35 -6.74
C VAL A 100 -7.02 -3.55 -7.49
N ARG A 101 -7.86 -2.82 -6.78
CA ARG A 101 -8.91 -1.98 -7.36
C ARG A 101 -8.93 -0.61 -6.69
N ASP A 102 -8.98 0.46 -7.48
CA ASP A 102 -9.23 1.81 -6.97
C ASP A 102 -10.74 2.01 -6.71
N ASP A 103 -11.19 1.82 -5.48
CA ASP A 103 -12.61 1.89 -5.09
C ASP A 103 -13.10 3.32 -4.77
N ARG A 104 -12.26 4.35 -4.97
CA ARG A 104 -12.66 5.75 -4.73
C ARG A 104 -13.69 6.28 -5.74
N TRP A 105 -13.83 5.59 -6.88
CA TRP A 105 -14.70 5.97 -8.00
C TRP A 105 -15.85 4.97 -8.24
N ASP A 106 -16.13 4.13 -7.24
CA ASP A 106 -17.21 3.15 -7.33
C ASP A 106 -18.60 3.77 -7.28
#